data_AF-A0A2G9ZTQ4-F1
#
_entry.id   AF-A0A2G9ZTQ4-F1
#
_cell.length_a   1.000
_cell.length_b   1.000
_cell.length_c   1.000
_cell.angle_alpha   90.00
_cell.angle_beta   90.00
_cell.angle_gamma   90.00
#
_symmetry.space_group_name_H-M   'P 1'
#
loop_
_entity.id
_entity.type
_entity.pdbx_description
1 polymer ?
#
loop_
_entity_poly.entity_id
_entity_poly.type
_entity_poly.pdbx_seq_one_letter_code
_entity_poly.pdbx_strand_id
1 'polypeptide(L)'
;MIDSLTAAAGREPETSPSAMVKGLLHGTDWIDFSRPIVIGIEIKDPKPDATLLIPFSKPNPEFQAGFQAVGGPDYYLLALPPGGKKPSEALGPVLAAAARSKPGASASAEIAMDNLLKKLDPKIQQALSTLKSLPPEQIPENMPLSPNQLRAMIEKSIDTARQIKTLDIRLDLSSDTVAYEIALFTRAGTEMAELFTKGKETGRLEGYRPRLQMNFKSRSFQAEKMLALIGNTFGKLYQSMGIDFAKVVELCTHFTGEMAGGMSIGEKQITLEMIHVLKGEKQRDDFIEKIYLPWLTDFGKVMQDAMEKQLNTPVEPVFSRMPDSTVAGRPVYGIQFQVPIPPGAQTTPTPDPLLFKVLSNYTFRMTMVDDLLLSASTDEQLGRLIQIAGKLRPSPAKGPLMTVDYDVVAYVESLRKIVPGFPGANQPLPRLGKMVMILDADKGRASLKSTVKTKDIQTLASYFRGVPPSGTHASKKQETGMDPAKAKTPALDQKAGLTPKTEAPGWLKKGALAVVSGDNPSAVKHFNKAIEIEPENSDAHFQLGVTLGEMGEYSNAIEALNRAISLNPKKGAYAYARGRVFLLSQDKEKAMIDFKKAAELGDSDARHYLEKVVAYPGN
;
A
#
# COMPACT_ATOMS: atom_id res chain seq x y z
N MET A 1 1.69 11.80 -5.44
CA MET A 1 1.68 11.42 -4.01
C MET A 1 2.22 12.54 -3.11
N ILE A 2 3.35 13.17 -3.43
CA ILE A 2 3.86 14.35 -2.68
C ILE A 2 2.98 15.58 -2.92
N ASP A 3 2.60 15.88 -4.17
CA ASP A 3 1.76 17.06 -4.49
C ASP A 3 0.35 16.99 -3.88
N SER A 4 -0.22 15.78 -3.81
CA SER A 4 -1.51 15.50 -3.17
C SER A 4 -1.50 15.72 -1.65
N LEU A 5 -0.34 15.61 -0.98
CA LEU A 5 -0.20 15.88 0.45
C LEU A 5 -0.07 17.39 0.74
N THR A 6 0.50 18.17 -0.18
CA THR A 6 0.58 19.65 -0.10
C THR A 6 -0.75 20.35 -0.42
N ALA A 7 -1.55 19.80 -1.33
CA ALA A 7 -2.87 20.34 -1.68
C ALA A 7 -3.85 20.35 -0.49
N ALA A 8 -3.68 19.44 0.47
CA ALA A 8 -4.48 19.39 1.70
C ALA A 8 -4.15 20.50 2.72
N ALA A 9 -3.08 21.29 2.52
CA ALA A 9 -2.60 22.31 3.46
C ALA A 9 -2.95 23.77 3.06
N GLY A 10 -3.92 23.96 2.15
CA GLY A 10 -4.62 25.23 1.95
C GLY A 10 -3.88 26.34 1.21
N ARG A 11 -2.72 26.07 0.59
CA ARG A 11 -2.12 26.95 -0.43
C ARG A 11 -1.46 26.07 -1.48
N GLU A 12 -1.94 26.15 -2.72
CA GLU A 12 -1.25 25.59 -3.88
C GLU A 12 0.03 26.41 -4.13
N PRO A 13 1.23 25.81 -4.08
CA PRO A 13 2.44 26.50 -4.51
C PRO A 13 2.39 26.76 -6.03
N GLU A 14 2.93 27.90 -6.50
CA GLU A 14 3.00 28.29 -7.93
C GLU A 14 3.71 27.26 -8.82
N THR A 15 4.48 26.34 -8.22
CA THR A 15 5.19 25.25 -8.89
C THR A 15 4.99 23.94 -8.14
N SER A 16 4.76 22.85 -8.87
CA SER A 16 4.59 21.50 -8.31
C SER A 16 5.88 21.04 -7.61
N PRO A 17 5.85 20.61 -6.34
CA PRO A 17 6.97 19.96 -5.67
C PRO A 17 7.55 18.78 -6.46
N SER A 18 6.70 17.98 -7.13
CA SER A 18 7.14 16.91 -8.04
C SER A 18 7.88 17.42 -9.28
N ALA A 19 7.39 18.51 -9.89
CA ALA A 19 8.03 19.14 -11.05
C ALA A 19 9.37 19.78 -10.67
N MET A 20 9.45 20.36 -9.47
CA MET A 20 10.70 20.84 -8.89
C MET A 20 11.69 19.69 -8.67
N VAL A 21 11.28 18.57 -8.05
CA VAL A 21 12.13 17.39 -7.86
C VAL A 21 12.56 16.75 -9.19
N LYS A 22 11.69 16.70 -10.21
CA LYS A 22 12.06 16.22 -11.56
C LYS A 22 13.00 17.17 -12.30
N GLY A 23 12.83 18.49 -12.16
CA GLY A 23 13.76 19.49 -12.70
C GLY A 23 15.11 19.53 -11.98
N LEU A 24 15.11 19.25 -10.67
CA LEU A 24 16.28 19.12 -9.81
C LEU A 24 17.26 18.02 -10.26
N LEU A 25 16.74 16.98 -10.91
CA LEU A 25 17.48 15.77 -11.28
C LEU A 25 17.79 15.73 -12.79
N HIS A 26 17.62 16.84 -13.52
CA HIS A 26 18.08 16.91 -14.91
C HIS A 26 19.62 16.96 -14.95
N GLY A 27 20.24 16.01 -15.65
CA GLY A 27 21.71 15.87 -15.72
C GLY A 27 22.29 15.21 -14.47
N THR A 28 22.02 13.92 -14.25
CA THR A 28 22.31 13.20 -13.00
C THR A 28 23.77 12.81 -12.78
N ASP A 29 24.68 13.11 -13.71
CA ASP A 29 26.05 12.58 -13.71
C ASP A 29 26.93 13.13 -12.56
N TRP A 30 26.46 14.19 -11.88
CA TRP A 30 27.09 14.77 -10.71
C TRP A 30 26.57 14.18 -9.39
N ILE A 31 25.39 13.54 -9.39
CA ILE A 31 24.75 12.98 -8.19
C ILE A 31 25.42 11.66 -7.82
N ASP A 32 25.70 11.46 -6.53
CA ASP A 32 26.27 10.22 -6.02
C ASP A 32 25.16 9.25 -5.63
N PHE A 33 24.75 8.41 -6.57
CA PHE A 33 23.73 7.37 -6.35
C PHE A 33 24.17 6.22 -5.43
N SER A 34 25.44 6.18 -5.00
CA SER A 34 25.85 5.21 -3.97
C SER A 34 25.30 5.57 -2.59
N ARG A 35 24.81 6.81 -2.42
CA ARG A 35 24.20 7.32 -1.19
C ARG A 35 22.75 7.75 -1.44
N PRO A 36 21.81 7.51 -0.49
CA PRO A 36 20.43 7.96 -0.62
C PRO A 36 20.31 9.48 -0.61
N ILE A 37 19.34 9.98 -1.37
CA ILE A 37 18.75 11.29 -1.16
C ILE A 37 17.88 11.23 0.10
N VAL A 38 18.08 12.17 1.03
CA VAL A 38 17.41 12.14 2.34
C VAL A 38 16.53 13.38 2.51
N ILE A 39 15.28 13.20 2.94
CA ILE A 39 14.39 14.31 3.32
C ILE A 39 14.30 14.35 4.84
N GLY A 40 14.77 15.44 5.43
CA GLY A 40 14.52 15.80 6.82
C GLY A 40 13.30 16.70 6.93
N ILE A 41 12.35 16.33 7.79
CA ILE A 41 11.20 17.18 8.11
C ILE A 41 11.39 17.70 9.53
N GLU A 42 11.63 19.00 9.65
CA GLU A 42 11.59 19.71 10.92
C GLU A 42 10.16 20.22 11.12
N ILE A 43 9.44 19.65 12.07
CA ILE A 43 8.13 20.19 12.41
C ILE A 43 8.37 21.55 13.06
N LYS A 44 7.75 22.60 12.56
CA LYS A 44 7.65 23.93 13.19
C LYS A 44 6.18 24.35 13.20
N ASP A 45 5.79 25.19 14.14
CA ASP A 45 4.46 25.83 14.09
C ASP A 45 4.61 27.13 13.27
N PRO A 46 3.73 27.42 12.29
CA PRO A 46 2.48 26.71 11.94
C PRO A 46 2.63 25.63 10.84
N LYS A 47 3.80 25.48 10.20
CA LYS A 47 4.02 24.51 9.11
C LYS A 47 5.37 23.80 9.25
N PRO A 48 5.47 22.50 8.91
CA PRO A 48 6.76 21.81 8.86
C PRO A 48 7.66 22.41 7.78
N ASP A 49 8.94 22.55 8.09
CA ASP A 49 9.99 22.86 7.13
C ASP A 49 10.63 21.54 6.68
N ALA A 50 10.78 21.32 5.38
CA ALA A 50 11.45 20.15 4.85
C ALA A 50 12.79 20.55 4.21
N THR A 51 13.85 19.81 4.52
CA THR A 51 15.19 19.96 3.96
C THR A 51 15.59 18.67 3.25
N LEU A 52 15.89 18.76 1.97
CA LEU A 52 16.40 17.68 1.13
C LEU A 52 17.93 17.71 1.16
N LEU A 53 18.57 16.56 1.34
CA LEU A 53 20.00 16.38 1.12
C LEU A 53 20.22 15.55 -0.15
N ILE A 54 21.03 16.09 -1.06
CA ILE A 54 21.42 15.42 -2.31
C ILE A 54 22.92 15.17 -2.28
N PRO A 55 23.37 13.91 -2.15
CA PRO A 55 24.79 13.58 -2.23
C PRO A 55 25.30 13.77 -3.66
N PHE A 56 26.53 14.25 -3.80
CA PHE A 56 27.17 14.42 -5.10
C PHE A 56 28.52 13.72 -5.16
N SER A 57 28.89 13.26 -6.35
CA SER A 57 30.22 12.73 -6.67
C SER A 57 31.13 13.83 -7.22
N LYS A 58 30.53 14.86 -7.83
CA LYS A 58 31.19 16.09 -8.29
C LYS A 58 30.30 17.30 -7.97
N PRO A 59 30.86 18.44 -7.51
CA PRO A 59 30.07 19.64 -7.27
C PRO A 59 29.37 20.12 -8.55
N ASN A 60 28.15 20.63 -8.42
CA ASN A 60 27.38 21.29 -9.47
C ASN A 60 27.01 22.73 -9.04
N PRO A 61 27.83 23.74 -9.42
CA PRO A 61 27.59 25.14 -9.05
C PRO A 61 26.29 25.72 -9.62
N GLU A 62 25.89 25.29 -10.82
CA GLU A 62 24.65 25.75 -11.47
C GLU A 62 23.42 25.27 -10.69
N PHE A 63 23.42 24.00 -10.27
CA PHE A 63 22.41 23.46 -9.39
C PHE A 63 22.36 24.21 -8.05
N GLN A 64 23.52 24.45 -7.44
CA GLN A 64 23.60 25.15 -6.16
C GLN A 64 23.02 26.57 -6.26
N ALA A 65 23.37 27.31 -7.31
CA ALA A 65 22.87 28.65 -7.56
C ALA A 65 21.38 28.67 -7.93
N GLY A 66 20.96 27.80 -8.87
CA GLY A 66 19.60 27.74 -9.39
C GLY A 66 18.55 27.38 -8.35
N PHE A 67 18.91 26.57 -7.36
CA PHE A 67 18.01 26.14 -6.29
C PHE A 67 18.29 26.79 -4.92
N GLN A 68 19.25 27.72 -4.84
CA GLN A 68 19.72 28.33 -3.59
C GLN A 68 20.11 27.28 -2.53
N ALA A 69 20.75 26.19 -2.98
CA ALA A 69 21.16 25.11 -2.10
C ALA A 69 22.38 25.49 -1.26
N VAL A 70 22.47 24.96 -0.04
CA VAL A 70 23.65 25.12 0.83
C VAL A 70 24.60 23.96 0.57
N GLY A 71 25.82 24.27 0.15
CA GLY A 71 26.87 23.28 -0.14
C GLY A 71 27.49 22.72 1.14
N GLY A 72 27.47 21.40 1.27
CA GLY A 72 28.33 20.64 2.17
C GLY A 72 29.58 20.12 1.45
N PRO A 73 30.39 19.28 2.11
CA PRO A 73 31.64 18.74 1.52
C PRO A 73 31.41 17.89 0.26
N ASP A 74 30.33 17.11 0.27
CA ASP A 74 30.01 16.08 -0.72
C ASP A 74 28.49 15.92 -0.91
N TYR A 75 27.72 16.96 -0.56
CA TYR A 75 26.27 17.02 -0.68
C TYR A 75 25.75 18.47 -0.80
N TYR A 76 24.52 18.63 -1.28
CA TYR A 76 23.75 19.88 -1.20
C TYR A 76 22.57 19.73 -0.25
N LEU A 77 22.27 20.79 0.51
CA LEU A 77 21.02 20.92 1.27
C LEU A 77 20.08 21.87 0.54
N LEU A 78 18.81 21.49 0.43
CA LEU A 78 17.81 22.26 -0.26
C LEU A 78 16.53 22.35 0.58
N ALA A 79 15.94 23.54 0.71
CA ALA A 79 14.62 23.68 1.33
C ALA A 79 13.51 23.25 0.36
N LEU A 80 12.46 22.60 0.88
CA LEU A 80 11.26 22.26 0.12
C LEU A 80 10.06 23.13 0.58
N PRO A 81 9.33 23.77 -0.35
CA PRO A 81 9.59 23.86 -1.79
C PRO A 81 10.85 24.70 -2.11
N PRO A 82 11.59 24.37 -3.19
CA PRO A 82 12.78 25.12 -3.59
C PRO A 82 12.48 26.59 -3.93
N GLY A 83 13.48 27.46 -3.74
CA GLY A 83 13.44 28.85 -4.18
C GLY A 83 12.83 29.87 -3.22
N GLY A 84 12.34 29.47 -2.04
CA GLY A 84 11.68 30.39 -1.10
C GLY A 84 12.29 30.53 0.30
N LYS A 85 13.11 29.59 0.77
CA LYS A 85 13.68 29.57 2.14
C LYS A 85 15.06 28.94 2.16
N LYS A 86 15.90 29.33 3.13
CA LYS A 86 17.16 28.61 3.41
C LYS A 86 16.87 27.24 4.04
N PRO A 87 17.58 26.17 3.64
CA PRO A 87 17.51 24.87 4.29
C PRO A 87 17.94 24.95 5.77
N SER A 88 17.43 24.04 6.60
CA SER A 88 17.76 24.03 8.03
C SER A 88 19.21 23.57 8.23
N GLU A 89 20.08 24.50 8.66
CA GLU A 89 21.49 24.19 8.98
C GLU A 89 21.62 23.16 10.12
N ALA A 90 20.67 23.17 11.07
CA ALA A 90 20.62 22.20 12.16
C ALA A 90 20.36 20.76 11.67
N LEU A 91 19.63 20.58 10.57
CA LEU A 91 19.39 19.26 9.98
C LEU A 91 20.60 18.77 9.16
N GLY A 92 21.48 19.66 8.69
CA GLY A 92 22.57 19.31 7.78
C GLY A 92 23.43 18.12 8.23
N PRO A 93 24.04 18.15 9.43
CA PRO A 93 24.84 17.04 9.95
C PRO A 93 24.06 15.73 10.10
N VAL A 94 22.80 15.82 10.53
CA VAL A 94 21.92 14.64 10.74
C VAL A 94 21.60 13.98 9.40
N LEU A 95 21.24 14.79 8.39
CA LEU A 95 20.96 14.29 7.04
C LEU A 95 22.21 13.72 6.38
N ALA A 96 23.38 14.34 6.57
CA ALA A 96 24.64 13.85 6.01
C ALA A 96 25.02 12.49 6.63
N ALA A 97 24.85 12.34 7.95
CA ALA A 97 25.04 11.06 8.62
C ALA A 97 24.03 10.00 8.12
N ALA A 98 22.77 10.36 7.93
CA ALA A 98 21.75 9.47 7.37
C ALA A 98 22.09 9.04 5.93
N ALA A 99 22.58 9.96 5.09
CA ALA A 99 22.99 9.68 3.72
C ALA A 99 24.21 8.74 3.65
N ARG A 100 25.13 8.81 4.62
CA ARG A 100 26.32 7.95 4.66
C ARG A 100 26.07 6.58 5.31
N SER A 101 25.08 6.47 6.19
CA SER A 101 24.82 5.24 6.97
C SER A 101 23.81 4.28 6.33
N LYS A 102 23.14 4.68 5.24
CA LYS A 102 22.05 3.91 4.62
C LYS A 102 22.38 3.49 3.18
N PRO A 103 23.36 2.60 2.96
CA PRO A 103 23.66 2.10 1.61
C PRO A 103 22.46 1.32 1.05
N GLY A 104 22.11 1.60 -0.22
CA GLY A 104 21.11 0.81 -0.96
C GLY A 104 19.64 1.21 -0.77
N ALA A 105 19.33 2.45 -0.39
CA ALA A 105 17.98 2.98 -0.52
C ALA A 105 17.98 4.12 -1.54
N SER A 106 17.01 4.16 -2.45
CA SER A 106 16.84 5.28 -3.38
C SER A 106 16.19 6.49 -2.69
N ALA A 107 15.33 6.22 -1.70
CA ALA A 107 14.73 7.23 -0.85
C ALA A 107 14.54 6.69 0.58
N SER A 108 14.69 7.56 1.58
CA SER A 108 14.34 7.22 2.96
C SER A 108 13.75 8.41 3.71
N ALA A 109 12.83 8.11 4.62
CA ALA A 109 12.29 9.03 5.61
C ALA A 109 12.55 8.45 6.99
N GLU A 110 13.08 9.26 7.89
CA GLU A 110 13.30 8.90 9.29
C GLU A 110 12.53 9.86 10.18
N ILE A 111 11.75 9.30 11.10
CA ILE A 111 10.93 10.04 12.04
C ILE A 111 11.48 9.80 13.44
N ALA A 112 12.10 10.84 14.02
CA ALA A 112 12.55 10.85 15.41
C ALA A 112 11.33 10.99 16.33
N MET A 113 10.77 9.85 16.75
CA MET A 113 9.50 9.79 17.48
C MET A 113 9.56 10.58 18.80
N ASP A 114 10.71 10.58 19.46
CA ASP A 114 10.94 11.31 20.71
C ASP A 114 10.74 12.83 20.55
N ASN A 115 11.33 13.40 19.51
CA ASN A 115 11.25 14.82 19.24
C ASN A 115 9.84 15.19 18.78
N LEU A 116 9.23 14.34 17.97
CA LEU A 116 7.84 14.49 17.54
C LEU A 116 6.88 14.54 18.73
N LEU A 117 6.95 13.54 19.61
CA LEU A 117 6.07 13.44 20.77
C LEU A 117 6.30 14.55 21.79
N LYS A 118 7.56 14.92 22.09
CA LYS A 118 7.87 16.06 22.97
C LYS A 118 7.28 17.37 22.46
N LYS A 119 7.37 17.61 21.16
CA LYS A 119 6.86 18.83 20.54
C LYS A 119 5.33 18.86 20.51
N LEU A 120 4.69 17.71 20.32
CA LEU A 120 3.24 17.59 20.30
C LEU A 120 2.63 17.47 21.70
N ASP A 121 3.44 17.27 22.75
CA ASP A 121 2.95 17.02 24.11
C ASP A 121 1.94 18.08 24.60
N PRO A 122 2.14 19.40 24.43
CA PRO A 122 1.13 20.38 24.82
C PRO A 122 -0.21 20.20 24.08
N LYS A 123 -0.18 19.92 22.77
CA LYS A 123 -1.39 19.68 21.95
C LYS A 123 -2.07 18.37 22.36
N ILE A 124 -1.29 17.34 22.68
CA ILE A 124 -1.76 16.06 23.19
C ILE A 124 -2.47 16.26 24.54
N GLN A 125 -1.84 16.94 25.50
CA GLN A 125 -2.43 17.22 26.82
C GLN A 125 -3.70 18.06 26.70
N GLN A 126 -3.71 19.05 25.81
CA GLN A 126 -4.90 19.82 25.51
C GLN A 126 -6.04 18.92 24.99
N ALA A 127 -5.78 18.06 24.01
CA ALA A 127 -6.79 17.16 23.45
C ALA A 127 -7.34 16.17 24.51
N LEU A 128 -6.46 15.60 25.36
CA LEU A 128 -6.84 14.72 26.46
C LEU A 128 -7.67 15.46 27.53
N SER A 129 -7.40 16.75 27.76
CA SER A 129 -8.19 17.59 28.67
C SER A 129 -9.60 17.84 28.11
N THR A 130 -9.71 18.14 26.82
CA THR A 130 -11.00 18.33 26.13
C THR A 130 -11.84 17.07 26.17
N LEU A 131 -11.23 15.90 25.94
CA LEU A 131 -11.92 14.60 26.03
C LEU A 131 -12.49 14.35 27.43
N LYS A 132 -11.86 14.88 28.49
CA LYS A 132 -12.34 14.75 29.87
C LYS A 132 -13.58 15.59 30.15
N SER A 133 -13.70 16.73 29.48
CA SER A 133 -14.77 17.72 29.68
C SER A 133 -15.87 17.65 28.61
N LEU A 134 -15.88 16.61 27.77
CA LEU A 134 -16.92 16.44 26.75
C LEU A 134 -18.29 16.30 27.41
N PRO A 135 -19.28 17.15 27.05
CA PRO A 135 -20.64 17.01 27.54
C PRO A 135 -21.26 15.68 27.08
N PRO A 136 -22.13 15.04 27.89
CA PRO A 136 -22.81 13.80 27.50
C PRO A 136 -23.53 13.90 26.15
N GLU A 137 -24.07 15.07 25.83
CA GLU A 137 -24.82 15.38 24.60
C GLU A 137 -23.96 15.35 23.32
N GLN A 138 -22.63 15.46 23.44
CA GLN A 138 -21.70 15.41 22.31
C GLN A 138 -21.10 14.01 22.08
N ILE A 139 -21.45 13.03 22.93
CA ILE A 139 -21.02 11.64 22.78
C ILE A 139 -21.99 10.96 21.81
N PRO A 140 -21.53 10.42 20.68
CA PRO A 140 -22.41 9.66 19.79
C PRO A 140 -23.06 8.49 20.53
N GLU A 141 -24.38 8.32 20.40
CA GLU A 141 -25.13 7.26 21.10
C GLU A 141 -24.58 5.85 20.82
N ASN A 142 -23.99 5.64 19.64
CA ASN A 142 -23.42 4.36 19.20
C ASN A 142 -21.89 4.28 19.35
N MET A 143 -21.27 5.11 20.19
CA MET A 143 -19.82 5.05 20.39
C MET A 143 -19.45 3.74 21.12
N PRO A 144 -18.53 2.92 20.59
CA PRO A 144 -18.18 1.62 21.18
C PRO A 144 -17.40 1.75 22.50
N LEU A 145 -16.84 2.93 22.78
CA LEU A 145 -16.07 3.24 23.98
C LEU A 145 -16.66 4.46 24.69
N SER A 146 -16.69 4.46 26.02
CA SER A 146 -16.96 5.68 26.78
C SER A 146 -15.80 6.69 26.61
N PRO A 147 -16.03 8.00 26.82
CA PRO A 147 -14.95 9.00 26.71
C PRO A 147 -13.72 8.67 27.57
N ASN A 148 -13.94 8.13 28.77
CA ASN A 148 -12.84 7.70 29.66
C ASN A 148 -12.07 6.50 29.09
N GLN A 149 -12.75 5.55 28.46
CA GLN A 149 -12.10 4.40 27.80
C GLN A 149 -11.33 4.82 26.55
N LEU A 150 -11.91 5.70 25.73
CA LEU A 150 -11.26 6.28 24.56
C LEU A 150 -10.01 7.04 24.97
N ARG A 151 -10.11 7.88 26.01
CA ARG A 151 -8.97 8.60 26.59
C ARG A 151 -7.87 7.64 27.03
N ALA A 152 -8.19 6.62 27.82
CA ALA A 152 -7.22 5.64 28.30
C ALA A 152 -6.54 4.88 27.14
N MET A 153 -7.29 4.56 26.07
CA MET A 153 -6.73 3.96 24.86
C MET A 153 -5.74 4.90 24.16
N ILE A 154 -6.08 6.19 24.04
CA ILE A 154 -5.18 7.20 23.45
C ILE A 154 -3.92 7.37 24.30
N GLU A 155 -4.05 7.49 25.63
CA GLU A 155 -2.92 7.59 26.56
C GLU A 155 -1.96 6.39 26.41
N LYS A 156 -2.49 5.16 26.40
CA LYS A 156 -1.68 3.95 26.18
C LYS A 156 -1.06 3.87 24.79
N SER A 157 -1.76 4.37 23.76
CA SER A 157 -1.21 4.45 22.40
C SER A 157 0.00 5.39 22.36
N ILE A 158 -0.08 6.53 23.08
CA ILE A 158 1.03 7.47 23.22
C ILE A 158 2.17 6.85 24.02
N ASP A 159 1.89 6.16 25.12
CA ASP A 159 2.93 5.47 25.92
C ASP A 159 3.64 4.39 25.10
N THR A 160 2.90 3.66 24.26
CA THR A 160 3.47 2.70 23.30
C THR A 160 4.36 3.44 22.28
N ALA A 161 3.88 4.55 21.71
CA ALA A 161 4.66 5.36 20.78
C ALA A 161 5.93 5.95 21.42
N ARG A 162 5.91 6.30 22.72
CA ARG A 162 7.08 6.78 23.48
C ARG A 162 8.19 5.73 23.61
N GLN A 163 7.88 4.44 23.43
CA GLN A 163 8.88 3.36 23.42
C GLN A 163 9.64 3.28 22.10
N ILE A 164 9.14 3.91 21.04
CA ILE A 164 9.79 3.97 19.73
C ILE A 164 10.77 5.15 19.75
N LYS A 165 12.02 4.89 19.39
CA LYS A 165 13.08 5.90 19.21
C LYS A 165 12.98 6.53 17.82
N THR A 166 13.00 5.69 16.78
CA THR A 166 12.89 6.12 15.38
C THR A 166 11.98 5.20 14.58
N LEU A 167 11.29 5.78 13.60
CA LEU A 167 10.59 5.06 12.55
C LEU A 167 11.23 5.41 11.21
N ASP A 168 11.75 4.40 10.53
CA ASP A 168 12.40 4.47 9.24
C ASP A 168 11.47 3.90 8.17
N ILE A 169 11.25 4.65 7.10
CA ILE A 169 10.57 4.18 5.88
C ILE A 169 11.58 4.30 4.75
N ARG A 170 11.84 3.20 4.04
CA ARG A 170 12.83 3.14 2.96
C ARG A 170 12.17 2.59 1.70
N LEU A 171 12.56 3.18 0.58
CA LEU A 171 12.21 2.73 -0.75
C LEU A 171 13.50 2.52 -1.53
N ASP A 172 13.71 1.30 -1.99
CA ASP A 172 14.81 0.91 -2.85
C ASP A 172 14.24 0.64 -4.25
N LEU A 173 14.70 1.43 -5.21
CA LEU A 173 14.36 1.38 -6.62
C LEU A 173 15.62 0.96 -7.38
N SER A 174 15.91 -0.34 -7.37
CA SER A 174 16.93 -0.90 -8.25
C SER A 174 16.36 -1.14 -9.64
N SER A 175 17.26 -1.31 -10.63
CA SER A 175 16.83 -1.59 -12.01
C SER A 175 15.99 -2.86 -12.15
N ASP A 176 16.15 -3.82 -11.22
CA ASP A 176 15.53 -5.14 -11.25
C ASP A 176 14.47 -5.37 -10.16
N THR A 177 14.47 -4.58 -9.07
CA THR A 177 13.54 -4.75 -7.94
C THR A 177 13.05 -3.42 -7.38
N VAL A 178 11.79 -3.45 -6.92
CA VAL A 178 11.23 -2.43 -6.03
C VAL A 178 11.09 -3.08 -4.67
N ALA A 179 11.77 -2.52 -3.67
CA ALA A 179 11.60 -2.92 -2.28
C ALA A 179 11.19 -1.74 -1.42
N TYR A 180 10.22 -1.96 -0.53
CA TYR A 180 9.94 -1.02 0.55
C TYR A 180 10.21 -1.69 1.88
N GLU A 181 10.77 -0.93 2.80
CA GLU A 181 11.04 -1.35 4.17
C GLU A 181 10.47 -0.33 5.14
N ILE A 182 9.70 -0.81 6.12
CA ILE A 182 9.31 -0.03 7.29
C ILE A 182 10.03 -0.65 8.48
N ALA A 183 10.93 0.11 9.10
CA ALA A 183 11.68 -0.32 10.27
C ALA A 183 11.40 0.59 11.45
N LEU A 184 11.11 0.01 12.60
CA LEU A 184 10.99 0.73 13.86
C LEU A 184 12.19 0.36 14.74
N PHE A 185 12.74 1.35 15.43
CA PHE A 185 13.78 1.17 16.43
C PHE A 185 13.22 1.57 17.78
N THR A 186 13.31 0.67 18.74
CA THR A 186 12.83 0.87 20.10
C THR A 186 13.90 1.52 20.97
N ARG A 187 13.48 2.13 22.06
CA ARG A 187 14.36 2.58 23.13
C ARG A 187 14.80 1.38 23.97
N ALA A 188 16.10 1.30 24.28
CA ALA A 188 16.62 0.26 25.15
C ALA A 188 15.92 0.29 26.53
N GLY A 189 15.66 -0.89 27.09
CA GLY A 189 15.01 -1.05 28.40
C GLY A 189 13.49 -0.83 28.42
N THR A 190 12.85 -0.69 27.26
CA THR A 190 11.38 -0.65 27.15
C THR A 190 10.78 -2.03 26.93
N GLU A 191 9.52 -2.23 27.29
CA GLU A 191 8.78 -3.48 27.05
C GLU A 191 8.84 -3.86 25.55
N MET A 192 8.65 -2.89 24.65
CA MET A 192 8.73 -3.12 23.21
C MET A 192 10.13 -3.55 22.74
N ALA A 193 11.21 -3.04 23.34
CA ALA A 193 12.55 -3.51 23.05
C ALA A 193 12.76 -4.97 23.48
N GLU A 194 12.17 -5.38 24.60
CA GLU A 194 12.21 -6.78 25.06
C GLU A 194 11.48 -7.74 24.12
N LEU A 195 10.39 -7.29 23.50
CA LEU A 195 9.68 -8.08 22.48
C LEU A 195 10.56 -8.39 21.27
N PHE A 196 11.46 -7.48 20.90
CA PHE A 196 12.30 -7.57 19.69
C PHE A 196 13.73 -8.03 19.96
N THR A 197 14.02 -8.58 21.15
CA THR A 197 15.37 -9.03 21.54
C THR A 197 15.48 -10.52 21.81
N LYS A 198 14.37 -11.22 22.10
CA LYS A 198 14.41 -12.63 22.54
C LYS A 198 13.45 -13.52 21.75
N GLY A 199 13.99 -14.19 20.72
CA GLY A 199 13.47 -15.45 20.18
C GLY A 199 14.38 -16.61 20.62
N LYS A 200 13.90 -17.86 20.55
CA LYS A 200 14.78 -19.01 20.86
C LYS A 200 15.93 -19.12 19.86
N GLU A 201 17.10 -19.51 20.35
CA GLU A 201 18.27 -19.81 19.51
C GLU A 201 18.09 -21.07 18.67
N THR A 202 17.16 -21.95 19.06
CA THR A 202 16.81 -23.18 18.35
C THR A 202 15.36 -23.16 17.88
N GLY A 203 15.12 -23.57 16.63
CA GLY A 203 13.79 -23.77 16.04
C GLY A 203 13.51 -25.24 15.72
N ARG A 204 12.24 -25.65 15.83
CA ARG A 204 11.74 -27.00 15.53
C ARG A 204 11.35 -27.16 14.05
N LEU A 205 11.00 -26.07 13.37
CA LEU A 205 10.43 -26.06 12.01
C LEU A 205 11.45 -25.68 10.93
N GLU A 206 12.74 -25.61 11.25
CA GLU A 206 13.77 -25.19 10.30
C GLU A 206 13.88 -26.09 9.06
N GLY A 207 13.69 -27.39 9.24
CA GLY A 207 13.68 -28.39 8.16
C GLY A 207 12.37 -28.42 7.34
N TYR A 208 11.37 -27.62 7.70
CA TYR A 208 10.07 -27.60 7.02
C TYR A 208 9.92 -26.35 6.13
N ARG A 209 9.43 -26.56 4.91
CA ARG A 209 9.04 -25.50 3.99
C ARG A 209 7.70 -25.87 3.36
N PRO A 210 6.61 -25.13 3.67
CA PRO A 210 5.33 -25.34 3.03
C PRO A 210 5.42 -25.03 1.53
N ARG A 211 4.56 -25.67 0.74
CA ARG A 211 4.48 -25.52 -0.72
C ARG A 211 3.04 -25.26 -1.15
N LEU A 212 2.52 -24.13 -0.68
CA LEU A 212 1.18 -23.64 -0.97
C LEU A 212 1.26 -22.31 -1.74
N GLN A 213 0.11 -21.78 -2.18
CA GLN A 213 0.07 -20.51 -2.92
C GLN A 213 0.52 -19.34 -2.04
N MET A 214 0.07 -19.32 -0.80
CA MET A 214 0.61 -18.45 0.24
C MET A 214 1.25 -19.31 1.33
N ASN A 215 2.46 -18.96 1.72
CA ASN A 215 3.26 -19.67 2.70
C ASN A 215 3.64 -18.72 3.82
N PHE A 216 3.66 -19.23 5.04
CA PHE A 216 4.08 -18.55 6.25
C PHE A 216 5.09 -19.42 6.98
N LYS A 217 6.13 -18.80 7.52
CA LYS A 217 7.04 -19.44 8.47
C LYS A 217 7.51 -18.40 9.46
N SER A 218 7.51 -18.73 10.75
CA SER A 218 8.15 -17.94 11.80
C SER A 218 9.18 -18.78 12.55
N ARG A 219 10.16 -18.10 13.17
CA ARG A 219 10.91 -18.65 14.30
C ARG A 219 10.11 -18.44 15.59
N SER A 220 10.62 -18.94 16.72
CA SER A 220 9.98 -18.70 18.03
C SER A 220 10.03 -17.22 18.42
N PHE A 221 8.92 -16.72 18.96
CA PHE A 221 8.78 -15.38 19.53
C PHE A 221 7.71 -15.33 20.62
N GLN A 222 7.72 -14.26 21.41
CA GLN A 222 6.80 -14.07 22.54
C GLN A 222 5.44 -13.54 22.06
N ALA A 223 4.67 -14.38 21.36
CA ALA A 223 3.36 -14.04 20.81
C ALA A 223 2.38 -13.55 21.90
N GLU A 224 2.42 -14.18 23.08
CA GLU A 224 1.61 -13.79 24.23
C GLU A 224 1.89 -12.36 24.69
N LYS A 225 3.16 -11.94 24.71
CA LYS A 225 3.53 -10.59 25.12
C LYS A 225 3.20 -9.56 24.05
N MET A 226 3.37 -9.92 22.77
CA MET A 226 2.96 -9.06 21.65
C MET A 226 1.45 -8.81 21.67
N LEU A 227 0.64 -9.86 21.85
CA LEU A 227 -0.80 -9.74 21.97
C LEU A 227 -1.22 -9.02 23.26
N ALA A 228 -0.49 -9.20 24.37
CA ALA A 228 -0.73 -8.45 25.61
C ALA A 228 -0.51 -6.95 25.42
N LEU A 229 0.53 -6.53 24.69
CA LEU A 229 0.76 -5.12 24.35
C LEU A 229 -0.42 -4.54 23.56
N ILE A 230 -0.91 -5.28 22.55
CA ILE A 230 -2.08 -4.90 21.75
C ILE A 230 -3.35 -4.85 22.63
N GLY A 231 -3.58 -5.88 23.44
CA GLY A 231 -4.73 -5.99 24.34
C GLY A 231 -4.73 -4.91 25.42
N ASN A 232 -3.56 -4.52 25.93
CA ASN A 232 -3.43 -3.43 26.88
C ASN A 232 -3.93 -2.11 26.28
N THR A 233 -3.66 -1.88 24.99
CA THR A 233 -4.04 -0.66 24.28
C THR A 233 -5.49 -0.71 23.78
N PHE A 234 -5.84 -1.72 22.98
CA PHE A 234 -7.10 -1.82 22.27
C PHE A 234 -8.10 -2.81 22.87
N GLY A 235 -7.75 -3.52 23.94
CA GLY A 235 -8.56 -4.61 24.48
C GLY A 235 -9.97 -4.21 24.88
N LYS A 236 -10.19 -2.98 25.37
CA LYS A 236 -11.54 -2.47 25.65
C LYS A 236 -12.38 -2.25 24.39
N LEU A 237 -11.75 -1.81 23.31
CA LEU A 237 -12.41 -1.69 22.00
C LEU A 237 -12.83 -3.07 21.50
N TYR A 238 -11.92 -4.04 21.54
CA TYR A 238 -12.24 -5.41 21.15
C TYR A 238 -13.29 -6.05 22.07
N GLN A 239 -13.24 -5.78 23.38
CA GLN A 239 -14.25 -6.24 24.33
C GLN A 239 -15.64 -5.68 24.01
N SER A 240 -15.75 -4.43 23.56
CA SER A 240 -17.04 -3.88 23.09
C SER A 240 -17.59 -4.61 21.85
N MET A 241 -16.72 -5.24 21.07
CA MET A 241 -17.06 -6.12 19.93
C MET A 241 -17.20 -7.60 20.35
N GLY A 242 -17.22 -7.88 21.65
CA GLY A 242 -17.33 -9.22 22.23
C GLY A 242 -15.99 -9.96 22.41
N ILE A 243 -14.90 -9.49 21.80
CA ILE A 243 -13.62 -10.21 21.78
C ILE A 243 -12.82 -9.96 23.07
N ASP A 244 -12.59 -11.02 23.84
CA ASP A 244 -11.76 -10.99 25.04
C ASP A 244 -10.29 -11.30 24.74
N PHE A 245 -9.48 -10.25 24.64
CA PHE A 245 -8.04 -10.38 24.40
C PHE A 245 -7.31 -11.15 25.51
N ALA A 246 -7.78 -11.13 26.76
CA ALA A 246 -7.12 -11.84 27.85
C ALA A 246 -7.15 -13.36 27.61
N LYS A 247 -8.30 -13.89 27.16
CA LYS A 247 -8.43 -15.30 26.78
C LYS A 247 -7.57 -15.69 25.58
N VAL A 248 -7.38 -14.79 24.61
CA VAL A 248 -6.48 -15.02 23.47
C VAL A 248 -5.03 -15.07 23.95
N VAL A 249 -4.62 -14.13 24.81
CA VAL A 249 -3.28 -14.09 25.41
C VAL A 249 -3.01 -15.36 26.22
N GLU A 250 -3.97 -15.79 27.04
CA GLU A 250 -3.91 -17.03 27.83
C GLU A 250 -3.65 -18.24 26.93
N LEU A 251 -4.42 -18.41 25.86
CA LEU A 251 -4.18 -19.47 24.88
C LEU A 251 -2.75 -19.41 24.32
N CYS A 252 -2.30 -18.21 23.93
CA CYS A 252 -0.96 -18.02 23.37
C CYS A 252 0.18 -18.33 24.35
N THR A 253 -0.07 -18.39 25.66
CA THR A 253 0.95 -18.83 26.63
C THR A 253 1.41 -20.26 26.37
N HIS A 254 0.58 -21.10 25.76
CA HIS A 254 0.91 -22.48 25.38
C HIS A 254 1.79 -22.58 24.14
N PHE A 255 1.95 -21.51 23.36
CA PHE A 255 2.66 -21.53 22.08
C PHE A 255 4.03 -20.85 22.19
N THR A 256 5.02 -21.38 21.48
CA THR A 256 6.35 -20.76 21.38
C THR A 256 6.39 -19.59 20.38
N GLY A 257 5.29 -19.32 19.67
CA GLY A 257 5.23 -18.43 18.51
C GLY A 257 5.82 -19.02 17.22
N GLU A 258 6.57 -20.13 17.29
CA GLU A 258 7.09 -20.80 16.09
C GLU A 258 5.96 -21.53 15.37
N MET A 259 5.74 -21.18 14.10
CA MET A 259 4.73 -21.79 13.25
C MET A 259 5.16 -21.81 11.79
N ALA A 260 4.64 -22.76 11.02
CA ALA A 260 4.84 -22.80 9.58
C ALA A 260 3.65 -23.47 8.89
N GLY A 261 3.30 -22.96 7.71
CA GLY A 261 2.13 -23.45 6.99
C GLY A 261 1.75 -22.54 5.84
N GLY A 262 0.51 -22.61 5.38
CA GLY A 262 0.07 -21.84 4.24
C GLY A 262 -1.36 -22.13 3.85
N MET A 263 -1.76 -21.52 2.75
CA MET A 263 -3.06 -21.74 2.13
C MET A 263 -2.97 -21.75 0.60
N SER A 264 -3.89 -22.48 0.00
CA SER A 264 -4.15 -22.46 -1.44
C SER A 264 -5.65 -22.43 -1.69
N ILE A 265 -6.06 -21.69 -2.71
CA ILE A 265 -7.44 -21.72 -3.19
C ILE A 265 -7.60 -22.93 -4.11
N GLY A 266 -8.45 -23.88 -3.72
CA GLY A 266 -8.85 -25.02 -4.55
C GLY A 266 -10.20 -24.78 -5.21
N GLU A 267 -10.56 -25.66 -6.16
CA GLU A 267 -11.84 -25.57 -6.89
C GLU A 267 -13.07 -25.83 -6.00
N LYS A 268 -12.90 -26.57 -4.90
CA LYS A 268 -13.99 -26.98 -4.01
C LYS A 268 -13.94 -26.36 -2.62
N GLN A 269 -12.75 -25.97 -2.16
CA GLN A 269 -12.50 -25.37 -0.86
C GLN A 269 -11.13 -24.70 -0.83
N ILE A 270 -10.94 -23.78 0.12
CA ILE A 270 -9.60 -23.33 0.50
C ILE A 270 -8.92 -24.46 1.28
N THR A 271 -7.71 -24.82 0.87
CA THR A 271 -6.86 -25.77 1.59
C THR A 271 -5.91 -25.00 2.48
N LEU A 272 -5.84 -25.37 3.75
CA LEU A 272 -4.94 -24.81 4.74
C LEU A 272 -4.14 -25.94 5.38
N GLU A 273 -2.86 -25.67 5.66
CA GLU A 273 -1.97 -26.56 6.41
C GLU A 273 -1.14 -25.71 7.36
N MET A 274 -1.10 -26.06 8.65
CA MET A 274 -0.31 -25.35 9.66
C MET A 274 0.32 -26.32 10.65
N ILE A 275 1.52 -25.97 11.11
CA ILE A 275 2.23 -26.60 12.22
C ILE A 275 2.53 -25.51 13.23
N HIS A 276 2.07 -25.69 14.47
CA HIS A 276 2.40 -24.81 15.60
C HIS A 276 3.23 -25.57 16.64
N VAL A 277 4.24 -24.90 17.21
CA VAL A 277 5.10 -25.50 18.24
C VAL A 277 4.66 -25.04 19.64
N LEU A 278 4.22 -25.98 20.47
CA LEU A 278 3.80 -25.74 21.85
C LEU A 278 4.99 -25.62 22.83
N LYS A 279 4.77 -24.96 23.98
CA LYS A 279 5.73 -24.86 25.09
C LYS A 279 5.66 -26.11 25.99
N GLY A 280 6.83 -26.67 26.33
CA GLY A 280 6.97 -27.75 27.33
C GLY A 280 6.69 -29.18 26.84
N GLU A 281 7.31 -30.18 27.47
CA GLU A 281 7.19 -31.61 27.10
C GLU A 281 5.92 -32.29 27.64
N LYS A 282 5.24 -31.70 28.64
CA LYS A 282 4.13 -32.33 29.39
C LYS A 282 2.71 -31.92 28.97
N GLN A 283 2.54 -31.10 27.93
CA GLN A 283 1.21 -30.64 27.46
C GLN A 283 0.68 -31.47 26.29
N ARG A 284 0.98 -32.77 26.22
CA ARG A 284 1.00 -33.49 24.94
C ARG A 284 0.02 -34.66 24.95
N ASP A 285 -0.65 -34.82 23.82
CA ASP A 285 -1.79 -35.69 23.47
C ASP A 285 -3.18 -35.10 23.74
N ASP A 286 -3.48 -34.59 24.94
CA ASP A 286 -4.83 -34.11 25.30
C ASP A 286 -5.03 -32.59 25.17
N PHE A 287 -4.00 -31.82 24.78
CA PHE A 287 -4.09 -30.36 24.63
C PHE A 287 -5.28 -29.93 23.76
N ILE A 288 -5.52 -30.64 22.67
CA ILE A 288 -6.64 -30.33 21.78
C ILE A 288 -7.96 -30.48 22.52
N GLU A 289 -8.16 -31.59 23.24
CA GLU A 289 -9.40 -31.89 23.96
C GLU A 289 -9.63 -30.99 25.18
N LYS A 290 -8.58 -30.76 25.98
CA LYS A 290 -8.72 -30.10 27.28
C LYS A 290 -8.59 -28.58 27.22
N ILE A 291 -7.90 -28.06 26.21
CA ILE A 291 -7.57 -26.64 26.11
C ILE A 291 -8.10 -26.05 24.80
N TYR A 292 -7.67 -26.60 23.65
CA TYR A 292 -7.91 -25.95 22.36
C TYR A 292 -9.39 -25.98 21.93
N LEU A 293 -10.05 -27.14 22.01
CA LEU A 293 -11.47 -27.29 21.62
C LEU A 293 -12.43 -26.55 22.57
N PRO A 294 -12.29 -26.60 23.90
CA PRO A 294 -13.10 -25.78 24.80
C PRO A 294 -12.93 -24.29 24.51
N TRP A 295 -11.69 -23.83 24.33
CA TRP A 295 -11.41 -22.44 23.97
C TRP A 295 -12.04 -22.04 22.64
N LEU A 296 -11.95 -22.88 21.60
CA LEU A 296 -12.56 -22.63 20.29
C LEU A 296 -14.09 -22.56 20.38
N THR A 297 -14.69 -23.40 21.21
CA THR A 297 -16.15 -23.42 21.43
C THR A 297 -16.61 -22.12 22.10
N ASP A 298 -15.92 -21.71 23.15
CA ASP A 298 -16.18 -20.45 23.85
C ASP A 298 -15.98 -19.24 22.92
N PHE A 299 -14.87 -19.22 22.18
CA PHE A 299 -14.57 -18.14 21.23
C PHE A 299 -15.58 -18.11 20.09
N GLY A 300 -16.00 -19.27 19.59
CA GLY A 300 -17.03 -19.40 18.57
C GLY A 300 -18.36 -18.82 18.98
N LYS A 301 -18.79 -19.11 20.21
CA LYS A 301 -20.01 -18.53 20.78
C LYS A 301 -19.92 -17.03 20.91
N VAL A 302 -18.79 -16.50 21.39
CA VAL A 302 -18.54 -15.05 21.47
C VAL A 302 -18.67 -14.38 20.09
N MET A 303 -18.06 -14.98 19.06
CA MET A 303 -18.14 -14.46 17.69
C MET A 303 -19.57 -14.55 17.15
N GLN A 304 -20.28 -15.65 17.41
CA GLN A 304 -21.67 -15.83 17.05
C GLN A 304 -22.55 -14.74 17.70
N ASP A 305 -22.51 -14.59 19.03
CA ASP A 305 -23.28 -13.61 19.78
C ASP A 305 -23.00 -12.17 19.29
N ALA A 306 -21.73 -11.85 19.00
CA ALA A 306 -21.32 -10.55 18.46
C ALA A 306 -21.92 -10.30 17.06
N MET A 307 -21.90 -11.32 16.19
CA MET A 307 -22.48 -11.23 14.85
C MET A 307 -24.01 -11.16 14.89
N GLU A 308 -24.69 -11.94 15.73
CA GLU A 308 -26.15 -11.87 15.90
C GLU A 308 -26.58 -10.50 16.37
N LYS A 309 -25.83 -9.91 17.32
CA LYS A 309 -26.07 -8.54 17.79
C LYS A 309 -25.88 -7.51 16.68
N GLN A 310 -24.85 -7.65 15.85
CA GLN A 310 -24.57 -6.73 14.75
C GLN A 310 -25.61 -6.83 13.61
N LEU A 311 -26.07 -8.05 13.33
CA LEU A 311 -26.98 -8.33 12.22
C LEU A 311 -28.46 -8.25 12.63
N ASN A 312 -28.74 -8.28 13.93
CA ASN A 312 -30.08 -8.34 14.50
C ASN A 312 -30.91 -9.53 13.98
N THR A 313 -30.24 -10.68 13.83
CA THR A 313 -30.83 -11.96 13.41
C THR A 313 -29.97 -13.11 13.92
N PRO A 314 -30.55 -14.30 14.20
CA PRO A 314 -29.78 -15.51 14.46
C PRO A 314 -28.81 -15.81 13.33
N VAL A 315 -27.64 -16.34 13.68
CA VAL A 315 -26.65 -16.82 12.72
C VAL A 315 -26.25 -18.26 13.06
N GLU A 316 -25.85 -19.02 12.03
CA GLU A 316 -25.33 -20.37 12.23
C GLU A 316 -24.06 -20.35 13.11
N PRO A 317 -23.76 -21.44 13.85
CA PRO A 317 -22.55 -21.52 14.66
C PRO A 317 -21.29 -21.28 13.84
N VAL A 318 -20.46 -20.34 14.29
CA VAL A 318 -19.17 -20.01 13.66
C VAL A 318 -18.21 -21.21 13.66
N PHE A 319 -18.30 -22.06 14.67
CA PHE A 319 -17.58 -23.33 14.74
C PHE A 319 -18.55 -24.47 15.03
N SER A 320 -18.42 -25.55 14.26
CA SER A 320 -19.16 -26.79 14.48
C SER A 320 -18.21 -27.98 14.53
N ARG A 321 -18.56 -28.98 15.36
CA ARG A 321 -17.79 -30.23 15.44
C ARG A 321 -18.07 -31.08 14.20
N MET A 322 -16.99 -31.61 13.63
CA MET A 322 -17.06 -32.66 12.62
C MET A 322 -16.76 -34.02 13.27
N PRO A 323 -17.13 -35.13 12.62
CA PRO A 323 -16.76 -36.46 13.11
C PRO A 323 -15.24 -36.57 13.31
N ASP A 324 -14.84 -37.02 14.48
CA ASP A 324 -13.45 -37.34 14.76
C ASP A 324 -13.03 -38.56 13.93
N SER A 325 -11.73 -38.66 13.64
CA SER A 325 -11.17 -39.80 12.90
C SER A 325 -9.84 -40.24 13.50
N THR A 326 -9.19 -41.19 12.84
CA THR A 326 -7.86 -41.65 13.21
C THR A 326 -6.97 -41.64 11.97
N VAL A 327 -5.82 -40.99 12.08
CA VAL A 327 -4.83 -40.90 10.99
C VAL A 327 -3.47 -41.31 11.54
N ALA A 328 -2.82 -42.28 10.88
CA ALA A 328 -1.53 -42.84 11.33
C ALA A 328 -1.52 -43.25 12.83
N GLY A 329 -2.65 -43.81 13.31
CA GLY A 329 -2.80 -44.27 14.69
C GLY A 329 -3.03 -43.15 15.72
N ARG A 330 -3.21 -41.89 15.30
CA ARG A 330 -3.45 -40.73 16.18
C ARG A 330 -4.89 -40.26 16.10
N PRO A 331 -5.49 -39.83 17.21
CA PRO A 331 -6.81 -39.21 17.20
C PRO A 331 -6.77 -37.90 16.41
N VAL A 332 -7.80 -37.67 15.60
CA VAL A 332 -7.94 -36.46 14.79
C VAL A 332 -9.25 -35.80 15.13
N TYR A 333 -9.17 -34.54 15.55
CA TYR A 333 -10.31 -33.74 15.93
C TYR A 333 -10.74 -32.86 14.77
N GLY A 334 -12.02 -32.98 14.40
CA GLY A 334 -12.58 -32.25 13.27
C GLY A 334 -13.38 -31.03 13.69
N ILE A 335 -13.10 -29.87 13.10
CA ILE A 335 -13.97 -28.69 13.21
C ILE A 335 -14.24 -28.11 11.83
N GLN A 336 -15.41 -27.51 11.68
CA GLN A 336 -15.73 -26.65 10.56
C GLN A 336 -15.87 -25.22 11.07
N PHE A 337 -15.12 -24.30 10.47
CA PHE A 337 -15.27 -22.87 10.66
C PHE A 337 -16.10 -22.31 9.52
N GLN A 338 -17.14 -21.55 9.87
CA GLN A 338 -18.02 -20.89 8.91
C GLN A 338 -17.96 -19.38 9.13
N VAL A 339 -17.83 -18.61 8.05
CA VAL A 339 -17.94 -17.15 8.09
C VAL A 339 -19.40 -16.78 7.78
N PRO A 340 -20.20 -16.33 8.77
CA PRO A 340 -21.60 -15.98 8.52
C PRO A 340 -21.69 -14.74 7.61
N ILE A 341 -22.67 -14.73 6.70
CA ILE A 341 -22.93 -13.55 5.86
C ILE A 341 -23.98 -12.66 6.53
N PRO A 342 -23.75 -11.34 6.62
CA PRO A 342 -24.80 -10.38 6.90
C PRO A 342 -25.99 -10.50 5.93
N PRO A 343 -27.24 -10.63 6.39
CA PRO A 343 -28.39 -10.43 5.52
C PRO A 343 -28.35 -9.00 4.98
N GLY A 344 -28.19 -8.85 3.66
CA GLY A 344 -28.01 -7.56 2.98
C GLY A 344 -26.64 -7.34 2.33
N ALA A 345 -25.62 -8.14 2.64
CA ALA A 345 -24.34 -8.13 1.89
C ALA A 345 -24.45 -8.83 0.52
N GLN A 346 -25.61 -9.43 0.21
CA GLN A 346 -25.97 -9.92 -1.12
C GLN A 346 -26.33 -8.74 -2.03
N THR A 347 -25.34 -7.93 -2.40
CA THR A 347 -25.52 -6.81 -3.35
C THR A 347 -25.57 -7.27 -4.82
N THR A 348 -25.43 -8.57 -5.06
CA THR A 348 -25.55 -9.23 -6.35
C THR A 348 -26.61 -10.34 -6.29
N PRO A 349 -27.30 -10.65 -7.40
CA PRO A 349 -28.24 -11.77 -7.44
C PRO A 349 -27.44 -13.06 -7.25
N THR A 350 -27.34 -13.48 -5.99
CA THR A 350 -26.71 -14.71 -5.52
C THR A 350 -25.24 -14.85 -5.95
N PRO A 351 -24.23 -14.59 -5.09
CA PRO A 351 -22.88 -15.06 -5.39
C PRO A 351 -22.95 -16.55 -5.71
N ASP A 352 -22.27 -16.99 -6.78
CA ASP A 352 -22.29 -18.39 -7.24
C ASP A 352 -22.19 -19.31 -6.01
N PRO A 353 -23.15 -20.22 -5.79
CA PRO A 353 -23.18 -21.07 -4.60
C PRO A 353 -21.85 -21.80 -4.37
N LEU A 354 -21.11 -22.12 -5.43
CA LEU A 354 -19.78 -22.71 -5.37
C LEU A 354 -18.73 -21.72 -4.86
N LEU A 355 -18.64 -20.52 -5.43
CA LEU A 355 -17.72 -19.47 -4.98
C LEU A 355 -17.97 -19.12 -3.51
N PHE A 356 -19.25 -18.99 -3.15
CA PHE A 356 -19.65 -18.73 -1.78
C PHE A 356 -19.19 -19.86 -0.85
N LYS A 357 -19.47 -21.11 -1.20
CA LYS A 357 -19.08 -22.28 -0.41
C LYS A 357 -17.57 -22.39 -0.22
N VAL A 358 -16.78 -22.07 -1.25
CA VAL A 358 -15.31 -22.11 -1.21
C VAL A 358 -14.73 -21.08 -0.24
N LEU A 359 -15.34 -19.88 -0.16
CA LEU A 359 -14.82 -18.75 0.63
C LEU A 359 -15.38 -18.68 2.06
N SER A 360 -16.48 -19.38 2.37
CA SER A 360 -17.15 -19.27 3.67
C SER A 360 -16.97 -20.49 4.57
N ASN A 361 -16.63 -21.67 4.04
CA ASN A 361 -16.52 -22.90 4.80
C ASN A 361 -15.09 -23.44 4.81
N TYR A 362 -14.53 -23.56 6.01
CA TYR A 362 -13.16 -24.03 6.21
C TYR A 362 -13.18 -25.25 7.12
N THR A 363 -12.66 -26.36 6.62
CA THR A 363 -12.47 -27.56 7.45
C THR A 363 -11.08 -27.52 8.08
N PHE A 364 -11.01 -27.88 9.37
CA PHE A 364 -9.76 -28.13 10.07
C PHE A 364 -9.81 -29.51 10.73
N ARG A 365 -8.81 -30.33 10.38
CA ARG A 365 -8.48 -31.63 10.96
C ARG A 365 -7.24 -31.43 11.78
N MET A 366 -7.29 -31.74 13.08
CA MET A 366 -6.21 -31.40 14.01
C MET A 366 -5.73 -32.60 14.79
N THR A 367 -4.42 -32.71 14.98
CA THR A 367 -3.83 -33.75 15.84
C THR A 367 -2.54 -33.25 16.48
N MET A 368 -2.07 -33.97 17.48
CA MET A 368 -0.80 -33.73 18.14
C MET A 368 0.28 -34.70 17.65
N VAL A 369 1.50 -34.21 17.43
CA VAL A 369 2.72 -35.01 17.28
C VAL A 369 3.81 -34.39 18.13
N ASP A 370 4.16 -35.01 19.25
CA ASP A 370 5.03 -34.41 20.26
C ASP A 370 4.49 -33.01 20.67
N ASP A 371 5.28 -31.94 20.48
CA ASP A 371 4.91 -30.53 20.76
C ASP A 371 4.05 -29.92 19.66
N LEU A 372 3.86 -30.63 18.56
CA LEU A 372 3.38 -30.04 17.34
C LEU A 372 1.87 -30.20 17.27
N LEU A 373 1.17 -29.06 17.34
CA LEU A 373 -0.22 -28.99 16.92
C LEU A 373 -0.23 -28.89 15.40
N LEU A 374 -0.70 -29.96 14.75
CA LEU A 374 -0.85 -30.04 13.31
C LEU A 374 -2.30 -29.75 12.95
N SER A 375 -2.52 -28.91 11.95
CA SER A 375 -3.85 -28.70 11.37
C SER A 375 -3.80 -28.73 9.84
N ALA A 376 -4.81 -29.35 9.24
CA ALA A 376 -4.97 -29.39 7.79
C ALA A 376 -6.44 -29.45 7.38
N SER A 377 -6.76 -29.19 6.11
CA SER A 377 -8.15 -29.26 5.63
C SER A 377 -8.69 -30.68 5.44
N THR A 378 -7.82 -31.70 5.38
CA THR A 378 -8.21 -33.10 5.18
C THR A 378 -7.33 -34.06 5.97
N ASP A 379 -7.83 -35.27 6.23
CA ASP A 379 -7.08 -36.35 6.89
C ASP A 379 -5.86 -36.80 6.06
N GLU A 380 -5.97 -36.77 4.73
CA GLU A 380 -4.85 -37.10 3.84
C GLU A 380 -3.69 -36.10 4.00
N GLN A 381 -4.01 -34.80 3.98
CA GLN A 381 -3.04 -33.74 4.23
C GLN A 381 -2.43 -33.86 5.63
N LEU A 382 -3.27 -34.11 6.64
CA LEU A 382 -2.82 -34.29 8.01
C LEU A 382 -1.88 -35.50 8.13
N GLY A 383 -2.15 -36.60 7.43
CA GLY A 383 -1.27 -37.76 7.34
C GLY A 383 0.13 -37.42 6.81
N ARG A 384 0.22 -36.56 5.79
CA ARG A 384 1.51 -36.04 5.31
C ARG A 384 2.21 -35.17 6.35
N LEU A 385 1.48 -34.27 7.02
CA LEU A 385 2.04 -33.45 8.09
C LEU A 385 2.56 -34.29 9.25
N ILE A 386 1.88 -35.39 9.63
CA ILE A 386 2.35 -36.32 10.68
C ILE A 386 3.70 -36.94 10.29
N GLN A 387 3.84 -37.39 9.04
CA GLN A 387 5.11 -37.95 8.54
C GLN A 387 6.24 -36.92 8.54
N ILE A 388 5.93 -35.67 8.18
CA ILE A 388 6.90 -34.56 8.22
C ILE A 388 7.29 -34.28 9.66
N ALA A 389 6.30 -34.10 10.56
CA ALA A 389 6.49 -33.82 11.97
C ALA A 389 7.41 -34.84 12.65
N GLY A 390 7.24 -36.14 12.37
CA GLY A 390 8.09 -37.21 12.91
C GLY A 390 9.57 -37.12 12.50
N LYS A 391 9.90 -36.36 11.45
CA LYS A 391 11.28 -36.12 10.97
C LYS A 391 11.86 -34.79 11.45
N LEU A 392 11.04 -33.88 11.98
CA LEU A 392 11.51 -32.58 12.45
C LEU A 392 12.32 -32.73 13.74
N ARG A 393 13.43 -32.01 13.83
CA ARG A 393 14.35 -32.01 14.97
C ARG A 393 14.72 -30.57 15.32
N PRO A 394 14.99 -30.26 16.61
CA PRO A 394 15.45 -28.92 16.98
C PRO A 394 16.79 -28.65 16.29
N SER A 395 16.95 -27.45 15.76
CA SER A 395 18.19 -27.00 15.13
C SER A 395 18.35 -25.50 15.32
N PRO A 396 19.55 -24.92 15.14
CA PRO A 396 19.74 -23.47 15.27
C PRO A 396 18.73 -22.71 14.39
N ALA A 397 17.96 -21.81 15.00
CA ALA A 397 17.00 -20.97 14.31
C ALA A 397 17.74 -20.03 13.36
N LYS A 398 17.30 -19.94 12.10
CA LYS A 398 17.99 -19.15 11.06
C LYS A 398 16.99 -18.30 10.28
N GLY A 399 17.49 -17.15 9.83
CA GLY A 399 16.71 -16.22 9.02
C GLY A 399 15.82 -15.31 9.87
N PRO A 400 14.87 -14.61 9.23
CA PRO A 400 14.11 -13.56 9.87
C PRO A 400 13.06 -14.11 10.83
N LEU A 401 12.49 -13.22 11.67
CA LEU A 401 11.39 -13.56 12.56
C LEU A 401 10.23 -14.29 11.86
N MET A 402 9.77 -13.76 10.73
CA MET A 402 8.71 -14.34 9.93
C MET A 402 8.90 -14.03 8.45
N THR A 403 8.62 -15.02 7.62
CA THR A 403 8.55 -14.91 6.16
C THR A 403 7.16 -15.26 5.69
N VAL A 404 6.61 -14.41 4.81
CA VAL A 404 5.42 -14.70 4.03
C VAL A 404 5.81 -14.65 2.56
N ASP A 405 5.54 -15.72 1.81
CA ASP A 405 5.70 -15.71 0.37
C ASP A 405 4.41 -16.08 -0.33
N TYR A 406 4.18 -15.43 -1.47
CA TYR A 406 2.92 -15.50 -2.18
C TYR A 406 3.14 -15.66 -3.68
N ASP A 407 2.58 -16.74 -4.23
CA ASP A 407 2.52 -17.02 -5.65
C ASP A 407 1.28 -16.38 -6.26
N VAL A 408 1.47 -15.16 -6.77
CA VAL A 408 0.41 -14.35 -7.39
C VAL A 408 -0.21 -15.07 -8.58
N VAL A 409 0.59 -15.79 -9.37
CA VAL A 409 0.12 -16.47 -10.59
C VAL A 409 -0.81 -17.60 -10.21
N ALA A 410 -0.36 -18.50 -9.34
CA ALA A 410 -1.15 -19.64 -8.90
C ALA A 410 -2.45 -19.23 -8.20
N TYR A 411 -2.42 -18.12 -7.46
CA TYR A 411 -3.62 -17.54 -6.85
C TYR A 411 -4.62 -17.03 -7.91
N VAL A 412 -4.16 -16.23 -8.88
CA VAL A 412 -5.04 -15.71 -9.95
C VAL A 412 -5.60 -16.86 -10.80
N GLU A 413 -4.79 -17.87 -11.09
CA GLU A 413 -5.20 -19.11 -11.76
C GLU A 413 -6.35 -19.79 -11.01
N SER A 414 -6.27 -19.84 -9.69
CA SER A 414 -7.29 -20.46 -8.85
C SER A 414 -8.56 -19.62 -8.81
N LEU A 415 -8.44 -18.29 -8.71
CA LEU A 415 -9.60 -17.39 -8.78
C LEU A 415 -10.34 -17.51 -10.11
N ARG A 416 -9.64 -17.64 -11.25
CA ARG A 416 -10.27 -17.83 -12.57
C ARG A 416 -11.15 -19.07 -12.63
N LYS A 417 -10.81 -20.13 -11.89
CA LYS A 417 -11.57 -21.38 -11.86
C LYS A 417 -12.84 -21.29 -11.04
N ILE A 418 -12.87 -20.44 -10.01
CA ILE A 418 -13.97 -20.37 -9.06
C ILE A 418 -14.83 -19.10 -9.19
N VAL A 419 -14.33 -18.05 -9.85
CA VAL A 419 -15.06 -16.79 -10.07
C VAL A 419 -15.61 -16.76 -11.50
N PRO A 420 -16.94 -16.91 -11.69
CA PRO A 420 -17.55 -16.76 -13.00
C PRO A 420 -17.30 -15.36 -13.58
N GLY A 421 -16.96 -15.29 -14.87
CA GLY A 421 -16.70 -14.02 -15.54
C GLY A 421 -15.42 -13.30 -15.08
N PHE A 422 -14.49 -14.01 -14.42
CA PHE A 422 -13.23 -13.42 -13.97
C PHE A 422 -12.53 -12.67 -15.13
N PRO A 423 -12.14 -11.39 -14.93
CA PRO A 423 -11.51 -10.59 -15.97
C PRO A 423 -10.26 -11.28 -16.55
N GLY A 424 -10.26 -11.52 -17.86
CA GLY A 424 -9.13 -12.14 -18.55
C GLY A 424 -9.00 -13.64 -18.32
N ALA A 425 -10.07 -14.34 -17.91
CA ALA A 425 -10.07 -15.79 -17.69
C ALA A 425 -9.44 -16.60 -18.83
N ASN A 426 -9.62 -16.15 -20.08
CA ASN A 426 -9.12 -16.81 -21.30
C ASN A 426 -7.73 -16.32 -21.76
N GLN A 427 -7.14 -15.33 -21.10
CA GLN A 427 -5.81 -14.82 -21.47
C GLN A 427 -4.71 -15.61 -20.75
N PRO A 428 -3.55 -15.89 -21.36
CA PRO A 428 -2.47 -16.57 -20.65
C PRO A 428 -1.97 -15.71 -19.47
N LEU A 429 -1.77 -16.32 -18.30
CA LEU A 429 -1.18 -15.59 -17.17
C LEU A 429 0.31 -15.33 -17.40
N PRO A 430 0.82 -14.17 -16.97
CA PRO A 430 2.24 -13.92 -17.01
C PRO A 430 3.00 -14.80 -16.02
N ARG A 431 4.26 -15.10 -16.34
CA ARG A 431 5.18 -15.69 -15.37
C ARG A 431 5.69 -14.60 -14.44
N LEU A 432 5.41 -14.72 -13.15
CA LEU A 432 5.85 -13.79 -12.11
C LEU A 432 6.65 -14.56 -11.06
N GLY A 433 7.59 -13.88 -10.40
CA GLY A 433 8.18 -14.39 -9.17
C GLY A 433 7.19 -14.37 -8.00
N LYS A 434 7.60 -14.96 -6.88
CA LYS A 434 6.86 -14.82 -5.64
C LYS A 434 7.04 -13.43 -5.06
N MET A 435 5.96 -12.85 -4.54
CA MET A 435 6.07 -11.72 -3.63
C MET A 435 6.52 -12.23 -2.27
N VAL A 436 7.52 -11.59 -1.69
CA VAL A 436 8.07 -11.99 -0.39
C VAL A 436 7.98 -10.81 0.56
N MET A 437 7.37 -11.07 1.72
CA MET A 437 7.30 -10.18 2.85
C MET A 437 8.09 -10.80 4.01
N ILE A 438 9.03 -10.04 4.53
CA ILE A 438 9.90 -10.44 5.63
C ILE A 438 9.62 -9.51 6.80
N LEU A 439 9.14 -10.08 7.89
CA LEU A 439 9.13 -9.43 9.19
C LEU A 439 10.36 -9.93 9.94
N ASP A 440 11.22 -9.01 10.36
CA ASP A 440 12.35 -9.33 11.20
C ASP A 440 12.32 -8.52 12.48
N ALA A 441 12.90 -9.07 13.54
CA ALA A 441 13.03 -8.38 14.81
C ALA A 441 14.31 -8.80 15.50
N ASP A 442 15.25 -7.89 15.70
CA ASP A 442 16.49 -8.16 16.42
C ASP A 442 16.99 -6.91 17.14
N LYS A 443 17.56 -7.09 18.33
CA LYS A 443 18.22 -6.03 19.12
C LYS A 443 17.42 -4.73 19.23
N GLY A 444 16.11 -4.84 19.42
CA GLY A 444 15.23 -3.68 19.57
C GLY A 444 14.86 -2.99 18.25
N ARG A 445 15.20 -3.57 17.10
CA ARG A 445 14.68 -3.18 15.79
C ARG A 445 13.63 -4.18 15.36
N ALA A 446 12.51 -3.72 14.81
CA ALA A 446 11.60 -4.56 14.03
C ALA A 446 11.41 -3.97 12.64
N SER A 447 11.41 -4.80 11.60
CA SER A 447 11.34 -4.34 10.22
C SER A 447 10.44 -5.22 9.38
N LEU A 448 9.58 -4.58 8.58
CA LEU A 448 8.79 -5.19 7.53
C LEU A 448 9.40 -4.81 6.19
N LYS A 449 9.95 -5.78 5.47
CA LYS A 449 10.47 -5.60 4.11
C LYS A 449 9.61 -6.37 3.11
N SER A 450 9.18 -5.70 2.05
CA SER A 450 8.51 -6.33 0.91
C SER A 450 9.34 -6.09 -0.34
N THR A 451 9.43 -7.08 -1.21
CA THR A 451 10.22 -6.99 -2.45
C THR A 451 9.45 -7.58 -3.62
N VAL A 452 9.42 -6.84 -4.73
CA VAL A 452 8.78 -7.22 -5.98
C VAL A 452 9.73 -6.93 -7.12
N LYS A 453 9.82 -7.81 -8.12
CA LYS A 453 10.64 -7.54 -9.31
C LYS A 453 9.96 -6.49 -10.18
N THR A 454 10.74 -5.51 -10.66
CA THR A 454 10.21 -4.41 -11.49
C THR A 454 9.57 -4.94 -12.78
N LYS A 455 10.17 -5.98 -13.39
CA LYS A 455 9.60 -6.69 -14.54
C LYS A 455 8.22 -7.29 -14.24
N ASP A 456 8.02 -7.84 -13.05
CA ASP A 456 6.77 -8.50 -12.67
C ASP A 456 5.65 -7.46 -12.53
N ILE A 457 5.95 -6.29 -11.98
CA ILE A 457 5.01 -5.15 -11.90
C ILE A 457 4.57 -4.71 -13.31
N GLN A 458 5.54 -4.50 -14.21
CA GLN A 458 5.25 -4.11 -15.59
C GLN A 458 4.41 -5.16 -16.31
N THR A 459 4.74 -6.44 -16.10
CA THR A 459 4.04 -7.55 -16.73
C THR A 459 2.60 -7.66 -16.23
N LEU A 460 2.37 -7.53 -14.92
CA LEU A 460 1.03 -7.45 -14.33
C LEU A 460 0.23 -6.26 -14.88
N ALA A 461 0.83 -5.08 -14.93
CA ALA A 461 0.17 -3.87 -15.42
C ALA A 461 -0.19 -3.97 -16.92
N SER A 462 0.63 -4.64 -17.73
CA SER A 462 0.32 -4.90 -19.14
C SER A 462 -0.78 -5.94 -19.30
N TYR A 463 -0.74 -7.02 -18.50
CA TYR A 463 -1.76 -8.06 -18.51
C TYR A 463 -3.15 -7.46 -18.21
N PHE A 464 -3.32 -6.70 -17.12
CA PHE A 464 -4.62 -6.13 -16.75
C PHE A 464 -5.08 -4.98 -17.65
N ARG A 465 -4.18 -4.29 -18.37
CA ARG A 465 -4.57 -3.32 -19.42
C ARG A 465 -5.25 -3.99 -20.61
N GLY A 466 -4.89 -5.24 -20.93
CA GLY A 466 -5.49 -6.02 -22.01
C GLY A 466 -6.80 -6.71 -21.64
N VAL A 467 -7.24 -6.60 -20.38
CA VAL A 467 -8.45 -7.26 -19.88
C VAL A 467 -9.61 -6.25 -19.93
N PRO A 468 -10.61 -6.43 -20.80
CA PRO A 468 -11.79 -5.59 -20.79
C PRO A 468 -12.53 -5.74 -19.45
N PRO A 469 -13.10 -4.67 -18.89
CA PRO A 469 -13.90 -4.77 -17.67
C PRO A 469 -15.04 -5.78 -17.89
N SER A 470 -15.10 -6.80 -17.04
CA SER A 470 -16.13 -7.84 -17.11
C SER A 470 -17.51 -7.24 -16.84
N GLY A 471 -18.43 -7.42 -17.79
CA GLY A 471 -19.91 -7.37 -17.72
C GLY A 471 -20.60 -6.55 -16.60
N THR A 472 -21.35 -5.54 -17.02
CA THR A 472 -22.54 -4.94 -16.38
C THR A 472 -22.81 -5.26 -14.90
N HIS A 473 -22.05 -4.65 -14.00
CA HIS A 473 -22.73 -3.93 -12.91
C HIS A 473 -23.14 -2.59 -13.47
N ALA A 474 -24.32 -2.55 -14.10
CA ALA A 474 -25.14 -1.37 -13.93
C ALA A 474 -25.38 -1.30 -12.42
N SER A 475 -24.57 -0.51 -11.71
CA SER A 475 -25.00 0.06 -10.45
C SER A 475 -26.32 0.73 -10.78
N LYS A 476 -27.44 0.07 -10.48
CA LYS A 476 -28.69 0.77 -10.26
C LYS A 476 -28.32 1.78 -9.20
N LYS A 477 -28.15 3.03 -9.63
CA LYS A 477 -28.28 4.17 -8.72
C LYS A 477 -29.59 3.89 -8.01
N GLN A 478 -29.49 3.58 -6.72
CA GLN A 478 -30.64 3.68 -5.86
C GLN A 478 -31.01 5.15 -5.94
N GLU A 479 -32.01 5.43 -6.77
CA GLU A 479 -32.75 6.68 -6.76
C GLU A 479 -33.36 6.76 -5.36
N THR A 480 -32.65 7.36 -4.42
CA THR A 480 -33.32 8.13 -3.39
C THR A 480 -34.02 9.25 -4.14
N GLY A 481 -35.32 9.05 -4.34
CA GLY A 481 -36.17 9.90 -5.16
C GLY A 481 -36.02 11.37 -4.78
N MET A 482 -35.44 12.13 -5.70
CA MET A 482 -35.73 13.53 -5.85
C MET A 482 -35.57 13.83 -7.34
N ASP A 483 -36.69 13.68 -8.06
CA ASP A 483 -36.85 14.00 -9.47
C ASP A 483 -36.39 15.45 -9.73
N PRO A 484 -35.24 15.69 -10.42
CA PRO A 484 -34.74 17.04 -10.63
C PRO A 484 -35.55 17.83 -11.66
N ALA A 485 -36.57 17.23 -12.29
CA ALA A 485 -37.35 17.86 -13.36
C ALA A 485 -38.70 18.46 -12.92
N LYS A 486 -39.05 18.43 -11.62
CA LYS A 486 -40.36 18.94 -11.15
C LYS A 486 -40.36 19.80 -9.88
N ALA A 487 -39.27 20.47 -9.54
CA ALA A 487 -39.32 21.58 -8.58
C ALA A 487 -39.47 22.91 -9.33
N LYS A 488 -40.70 23.42 -9.39
CA LYS A 488 -41.00 24.78 -9.83
C LYS A 488 -40.26 25.78 -8.93
N THR A 489 -39.33 26.53 -9.48
CA THR A 489 -38.96 27.84 -8.93
C THR A 489 -40.14 28.80 -9.13
N PRO A 490 -40.63 29.51 -8.09
CA PRO A 490 -41.45 30.68 -8.31
C PRO A 490 -40.53 31.78 -8.85
N ALA A 491 -40.80 32.22 -10.07
CA ALA A 491 -40.14 33.35 -10.69
C ALA A 491 -40.51 34.66 -9.98
N LEU A 492 -39.56 35.61 -9.93
CA LEU A 492 -39.77 37.02 -10.22
C LEU A 492 -38.40 37.70 -10.45
N ASP A 493 -38.13 38.00 -11.73
CA ASP A 493 -37.62 39.26 -12.30
C ASP A 493 -36.51 40.02 -11.56
N GLN A 494 -35.40 40.47 -12.17
CA GLN A 494 -35.24 41.04 -13.51
C GLN A 494 -33.74 41.21 -13.84
N LYS A 495 -33.39 40.98 -15.12
CA LYS A 495 -32.28 41.60 -15.91
C LYS A 495 -30.85 41.61 -15.32
N ALA A 496 -29.93 40.87 -15.95
CA ALA A 496 -29.07 41.38 -17.03
C ALA A 496 -27.89 40.43 -17.32
N GLY A 497 -27.88 39.85 -18.53
CA GLY A 497 -26.73 39.44 -19.36
C GLY A 497 -25.59 38.60 -18.77
N LEU A 498 -25.39 37.39 -19.31
CA LEU A 498 -24.13 36.92 -19.95
C LEU A 498 -24.31 35.48 -20.52
N THR A 499 -23.69 35.24 -21.69
CA THR A 499 -23.93 34.18 -22.70
C THR A 499 -23.19 32.82 -22.48
N PRO A 500 -23.59 31.73 -23.17
CA PRO A 500 -22.99 30.37 -23.08
C PRO A 500 -21.63 30.24 -23.78
N LYS A 501 -20.57 30.86 -23.21
CA LYS A 501 -19.19 30.80 -23.73
C LYS A 501 -18.14 30.34 -22.70
N THR A 502 -18.54 29.77 -21.57
CA THR A 502 -17.63 29.55 -20.42
C THR A 502 -17.31 28.07 -20.09
N GLU A 503 -17.73 27.09 -20.90
CA GLU A 503 -17.56 25.67 -20.57
C GLU A 503 -16.25 25.02 -21.07
N ALA A 504 -15.70 25.44 -22.22
CA ALA A 504 -14.50 24.82 -22.80
C ALA A 504 -13.24 24.91 -21.91
N PRO A 505 -12.93 26.05 -21.24
CA PRO A 505 -11.82 26.12 -20.29
C PRO A 505 -11.97 25.15 -19.11
N GLY A 506 -13.21 24.85 -18.70
CA GLY A 506 -13.50 23.87 -17.66
C GLY A 506 -13.19 22.43 -18.09
N TRP A 507 -13.53 22.07 -19.33
CA TRP A 507 -13.20 20.76 -19.89
C TRP A 507 -11.70 20.60 -20.17
N LEU A 508 -11.01 21.65 -20.62
CA LEU A 508 -9.55 21.68 -20.71
C LEU A 508 -8.87 21.40 -19.37
N LYS A 509 -9.33 22.05 -18.29
CA LYS A 509 -8.79 21.82 -16.93
C LYS A 509 -9.06 20.40 -16.44
N LYS A 510 -10.24 19.84 -16.72
CA LYS A 510 -10.57 18.43 -16.40
C LYS A 510 -9.69 17.45 -17.17
N GLY A 511 -9.43 17.73 -18.45
CA GLY A 511 -8.51 16.93 -19.25
C GLY A 511 -7.10 16.97 -18.71
N ALA A 512 -6.59 18.17 -18.40
CA ALA A 512 -5.27 18.33 -17.80
C ALA A 512 -5.16 17.61 -16.44
N LEU A 513 -6.18 17.68 -15.59
CA LEU A 513 -6.23 16.97 -14.31
C LEU A 513 -6.23 15.45 -14.49
N ALA A 514 -6.92 14.95 -15.52
CA ALA A 514 -6.93 13.53 -15.86
C ALA A 514 -5.56 13.04 -16.36
N VAL A 515 -4.84 13.83 -17.20
CA VAL A 515 -3.45 13.55 -17.59
C VAL A 515 -2.54 13.47 -16.36
N VAL A 516 -2.65 14.45 -15.44
CA VAL A 516 -1.85 14.48 -14.20
C VAL A 516 -2.15 13.29 -13.29
N SER A 517 -3.36 12.75 -13.35
CA SER A 517 -3.78 11.56 -12.60
C SER A 517 -3.39 10.24 -13.29
N GLY A 518 -2.79 10.29 -14.48
CA GLY A 518 -2.44 9.11 -15.29
C GLY A 518 -3.63 8.48 -16.03
N ASP A 519 -4.81 9.11 -16.01
CA ASP A 519 -6.01 8.67 -16.72
C ASP A 519 -6.10 9.33 -18.10
N ASN A 520 -5.17 8.92 -18.98
CA ASN A 520 -5.10 9.41 -20.36
C ASN A 520 -6.39 9.17 -21.17
N PRO A 521 -7.14 8.04 -20.99
CA PRO A 521 -8.45 7.87 -21.63
C PRO A 521 -9.50 8.93 -21.24
N SER A 522 -9.62 9.27 -19.94
CA SER A 522 -10.52 10.35 -19.51
C SER A 522 -10.04 11.71 -19.99
N ALA A 523 -8.72 11.92 -20.05
CA ALA A 523 -8.14 13.16 -20.59
C ALA A 523 -8.54 13.38 -22.06
N VAL A 524 -8.40 12.35 -22.91
CA VAL A 524 -8.84 12.39 -24.32
C VAL A 524 -10.32 12.75 -24.41
N LYS A 525 -11.18 12.14 -23.59
CA LYS A 525 -12.62 12.45 -23.57
C LYS A 525 -12.90 13.90 -23.18
N HIS A 526 -12.16 14.45 -22.22
CA HIS A 526 -12.32 15.83 -21.78
C HIS A 526 -11.78 16.84 -22.80
N PHE A 527 -10.66 16.55 -23.45
CA PHE A 527 -10.12 17.39 -24.52
C PHE A 527 -11.01 17.37 -25.76
N ASN A 528 -11.57 16.21 -26.13
CA ASN A 528 -12.57 16.13 -27.22
C ASN A 528 -13.81 16.97 -26.90
N LYS A 529 -14.30 16.96 -25.67
CA LYS A 529 -15.40 17.86 -25.25
C LYS A 529 -15.01 19.34 -25.33
N ALA A 530 -13.78 19.69 -24.97
CA ALA A 530 -13.31 21.06 -25.13
C ALA A 530 -13.25 21.48 -26.61
N ILE A 531 -12.84 20.56 -27.49
CA ILE A 531 -12.80 20.77 -28.95
C ILE A 531 -14.21 20.82 -29.55
N GLU A 532 -15.17 20.02 -29.07
CA GLU A 532 -16.57 20.08 -29.50
C GLU A 532 -17.19 21.46 -29.21
N ILE A 533 -16.82 22.07 -28.08
CA ILE A 533 -17.34 23.38 -27.64
C ILE A 533 -16.56 24.53 -28.30
N GLU A 534 -15.23 24.42 -28.38
CA GLU A 534 -14.35 25.37 -29.06
C GLU A 534 -13.44 24.66 -30.07
N PRO A 535 -13.92 24.43 -31.32
CA PRO A 535 -13.17 23.69 -32.33
C PRO A 535 -11.84 24.33 -32.75
N GLU A 536 -11.69 25.63 -32.51
CA GLU A 536 -10.50 26.43 -32.83
C GLU A 536 -9.54 26.61 -31.64
N ASN A 537 -9.78 25.91 -30.53
CA ASN A 537 -8.91 25.98 -29.37
C ASN A 537 -7.60 25.21 -29.61
N SER A 538 -6.54 25.94 -29.99
CA SER A 538 -5.23 25.35 -30.31
C SER A 538 -4.60 24.57 -29.14
N ASP A 539 -4.87 24.98 -27.90
CA ASP A 539 -4.35 24.30 -26.70
C ASP A 539 -5.08 22.97 -26.47
N ALA A 540 -6.38 22.89 -26.75
CA ALA A 540 -7.13 21.63 -26.63
C ALA A 540 -6.66 20.57 -27.64
N HIS A 541 -6.42 20.98 -28.90
CA HIS A 541 -5.82 20.12 -29.92
C HIS A 541 -4.40 19.70 -29.57
N PHE A 542 -3.59 20.61 -29.00
CA PHE A 542 -2.24 20.30 -28.54
C PHE A 542 -2.25 19.27 -27.40
N GLN A 543 -3.07 19.49 -26.38
CA GLN A 543 -3.15 18.58 -25.23
C GLN A 543 -3.70 17.21 -25.63
N LEU A 544 -4.69 17.17 -26.53
CA LEU A 544 -5.18 15.94 -27.12
C LEU A 544 -4.05 15.19 -27.86
N GLY A 545 -3.29 15.89 -28.69
CA GLY A 545 -2.22 15.31 -29.48
C GLY A 545 -1.06 14.76 -28.64
N VAL A 546 -0.66 15.48 -27.58
CA VAL A 546 0.35 14.99 -26.63
C VAL A 546 -0.16 13.75 -25.89
N THR A 547 -1.41 13.79 -25.40
CA THR A 547 -2.02 12.67 -24.66
C THR A 547 -2.13 11.41 -25.52
N LEU A 548 -2.54 11.54 -26.78
CA LEU A 548 -2.59 10.43 -27.73
C LEU A 548 -1.19 9.88 -28.06
N GLY A 549 -0.19 10.75 -28.17
CA GLY A 549 1.21 10.35 -28.37
C GLY A 549 1.75 9.52 -27.20
N GLU A 550 1.39 9.89 -25.97
CA GLU A 550 1.74 9.11 -24.76
C GLU A 550 0.99 7.77 -24.68
N MET A 551 -0.19 7.68 -25.27
CA MET A 551 -0.95 6.42 -25.40
C MET A 551 -0.44 5.53 -26.54
N GLY A 552 0.50 6.00 -27.37
CA GLY A 552 1.00 5.26 -28.54
C GLY A 552 0.14 5.40 -29.80
N GLU A 553 -0.90 6.25 -29.77
CA GLU A 553 -1.82 6.52 -30.87
C GLU A 553 -1.23 7.57 -31.83
N TYR A 554 -0.09 7.26 -32.44
CA TYR A 554 0.76 8.24 -33.13
C TYR A 554 0.08 8.93 -34.32
N SER A 555 -0.73 8.23 -35.11
CA SER A 555 -1.44 8.83 -36.25
C SER A 555 -2.45 9.89 -35.80
N ASN A 556 -3.25 9.57 -34.77
CA ASN A 556 -4.25 10.49 -34.23
C ASN A 556 -3.58 11.66 -33.48
N ALA A 557 -2.45 11.40 -32.82
CA ALA A 557 -1.62 12.43 -32.19
C ALA A 557 -1.08 13.44 -33.20
N ILE A 558 -0.57 12.97 -34.35
CA ILE A 558 -0.08 13.82 -35.43
C ILE A 558 -1.22 14.67 -36.01
N GLU A 559 -2.42 14.11 -36.20
CA GLU A 559 -3.58 14.86 -36.69
C GLU A 559 -3.98 16.00 -35.74
N ALA A 560 -4.08 15.71 -34.44
CA ALA A 560 -4.39 16.71 -33.43
C ALA A 560 -3.30 17.79 -33.34
N LEU A 561 -2.01 17.42 -33.39
CA LEU A 561 -0.91 18.38 -33.39
C LEU A 561 -0.83 19.20 -34.69
N ASN A 562 -1.17 18.63 -35.85
CA ASN A 562 -1.32 19.37 -37.10
C ASN A 562 -2.39 20.44 -36.95
N ARG A 563 -3.52 20.10 -36.32
CA ARG A 563 -4.59 21.07 -36.08
C ARG A 563 -4.13 22.18 -35.13
N ALA A 564 -3.46 21.84 -34.03
CA ALA A 564 -2.88 22.81 -33.11
C ALA A 564 -1.90 23.78 -33.79
N ILE A 565 -0.98 23.26 -34.63
CA ILE A 565 -0.02 24.06 -35.40
C ILE A 565 -0.73 24.94 -36.43
N SER A 566 -1.78 24.44 -37.10
CA SER A 566 -2.56 25.24 -38.05
C SER A 566 -3.27 26.43 -37.38
N LEU A 567 -3.71 26.25 -36.13
CA LEU A 567 -4.42 27.26 -35.36
C LEU A 567 -3.47 28.27 -34.71
N ASN A 568 -2.26 27.85 -34.32
CA ASN A 568 -1.23 28.74 -33.79
C ASN A 568 0.18 28.33 -34.25
N PRO A 569 0.61 28.78 -35.46
CA PRO A 569 1.87 28.35 -36.05
C PRO A 569 3.12 28.96 -35.40
N LYS A 570 2.97 29.95 -34.51
CA LYS A 570 4.09 30.62 -33.84
C LYS A 570 4.51 29.95 -32.53
N LYS A 571 3.75 28.95 -32.07
CA LYS A 571 4.01 28.27 -30.79
C LYS A 571 4.95 27.09 -31.01
N GLY A 572 6.26 27.32 -30.80
CA GLY A 572 7.32 26.32 -31.02
C GLY A 572 7.08 24.97 -30.32
N ALA A 573 6.48 24.99 -29.13
CA ALA A 573 6.13 23.79 -28.37
C ALA A 573 5.23 22.80 -29.15
N TYR A 574 4.39 23.28 -30.07
CA TYR A 574 3.51 22.42 -30.86
C TYR A 574 4.29 21.66 -31.94
N ALA A 575 5.21 22.34 -32.62
CA ALA A 575 6.13 21.71 -33.56
C ALA A 575 7.06 20.75 -32.81
N TYR A 576 7.57 21.13 -31.63
CA TYR A 576 8.39 20.23 -30.80
C TYR A 576 7.63 18.96 -30.41
N ALA A 577 6.38 19.08 -29.94
CA ALA A 577 5.56 17.92 -29.58
C ALA A 577 5.30 17.01 -30.80
N ARG A 578 5.03 17.58 -31.98
CA ARG A 578 4.84 16.78 -33.20
C ARG A 578 6.14 16.10 -33.64
N GLY A 579 7.28 16.78 -33.51
CA GLY A 579 8.60 16.21 -33.72
C GLY A 579 8.89 15.03 -32.79
N ARG A 580 8.49 15.12 -31.51
CA ARG A 580 8.59 13.98 -30.56
C ARG A 580 7.72 12.80 -30.99
N VAL A 581 6.48 13.06 -31.42
CA VAL A 581 5.58 12.01 -31.89
C VAL A 581 6.12 11.34 -33.16
N PHE A 582 6.67 12.11 -34.11
CA PHE A 582 7.34 11.55 -35.29
C PHE A 582 8.56 10.71 -34.92
N LEU A 583 9.35 11.13 -33.93
CA LEU A 583 10.49 10.35 -33.45
C LEU A 583 10.04 9.02 -32.82
N LEU A 584 8.94 9.05 -32.06
CA LEU A 584 8.33 7.85 -31.47
C LEU A 584 7.72 6.92 -32.54
N SER A 585 7.19 7.48 -33.62
CA SER A 585 6.70 6.74 -34.79
C SER A 585 7.80 6.36 -35.80
N GLN A 586 9.07 6.52 -35.43
CA GLN A 586 10.27 6.25 -36.24
C GLN A 586 10.45 7.07 -37.53
N ASP A 587 9.73 8.19 -37.70
CA ASP A 587 9.91 9.13 -38.80
C ASP A 587 10.93 10.22 -38.41
N LYS A 588 12.21 9.82 -38.36
CA LYS A 588 13.32 10.69 -37.91
C LYS A 588 13.47 11.95 -38.79
N GLU A 589 13.18 11.85 -40.08
CA GLU A 589 13.30 12.97 -41.02
C GLU A 589 12.28 14.07 -40.69
N LYS A 590 11.00 13.73 -40.54
CA LYS A 590 9.98 14.71 -40.15
C LYS A 590 10.20 15.24 -38.73
N ALA A 591 10.66 14.39 -37.81
CA ALA A 591 11.03 14.82 -36.47
C ALA A 591 12.10 15.92 -36.49
N MET A 592 13.14 15.75 -37.31
CA MET A 592 14.22 16.74 -37.44
C MET A 592 13.75 18.07 -38.05
N ILE A 593 12.84 18.03 -39.03
CA ILE A 593 12.22 19.23 -39.60
C ILE A 593 11.46 20.00 -38.51
N ASP A 594 10.65 19.30 -37.73
CA ASP A 594 9.84 19.89 -36.67
C ASP A 594 10.67 20.42 -35.49
N PHE A 595 11.76 19.74 -35.12
CA PHE A 595 12.69 20.24 -34.10
C PHE A 595 13.42 21.51 -34.56
N LYS A 596 13.88 21.58 -35.81
CA LYS A 596 14.45 22.83 -36.36
C LYS A 596 13.43 23.96 -36.34
N LYS A 597 12.21 23.68 -36.79
CA LYS A 597 11.12 24.67 -36.77
C LYS A 597 10.80 25.15 -35.36
N ALA A 598 10.75 24.25 -34.38
CA ALA A 598 10.50 24.59 -32.99
C ALA A 598 11.62 25.46 -32.39
N ALA A 599 12.89 25.13 -32.67
CA ALA A 599 14.05 25.90 -32.23
C ALA A 599 14.08 27.33 -32.83
N GLU A 600 13.74 27.48 -34.11
CA GLU A 600 13.54 28.78 -34.76
C GLU A 600 12.45 29.61 -34.07
N LEU A 601 11.39 28.94 -33.60
CA LEU A 601 10.25 29.56 -32.95
C LEU A 601 10.44 29.84 -31.45
N GLY A 602 11.61 29.57 -30.89
CA GLY A 602 11.87 29.89 -29.48
C GLY A 602 12.07 28.70 -28.55
N ASP A 603 11.75 27.47 -28.98
CA ASP A 603 11.65 26.30 -28.10
C ASP A 603 13.03 25.82 -27.62
N SER A 604 13.25 25.86 -26.30
CA SER A 604 14.54 25.51 -25.68
C SER A 604 14.84 24.02 -25.75
N ASP A 605 13.82 23.17 -25.66
CA ASP A 605 14.00 21.72 -25.68
C ASP A 605 14.40 21.25 -27.09
N ALA A 606 13.80 21.85 -28.11
CA ALA A 606 14.18 21.64 -29.49
C ALA A 606 15.63 22.09 -29.78
N ARG A 607 16.08 23.25 -29.26
CA ARG A 607 17.48 23.71 -29.39
C ARG A 607 18.45 22.73 -28.75
N HIS A 608 18.17 22.32 -27.51
CA HIS A 608 19.00 21.36 -26.77
C HIS A 608 19.08 20.01 -27.49
N TYR A 609 17.97 19.53 -28.05
CA TYR A 609 17.95 18.31 -28.84
C TYR A 609 18.84 18.41 -30.08
N LEU A 610 18.76 19.53 -30.83
CA LEU A 610 19.58 19.75 -32.02
C LEU A 610 21.06 19.89 -31.70
N GLU A 611 21.43 20.59 -30.63
CA GLU A 611 22.82 20.71 -30.16
C GLU A 611 23.44 19.34 -29.87
N LYS A 612 22.67 18.43 -29.24
CA LYS A 612 23.12 17.05 -28.98
C LYS A 612 23.27 16.22 -30.25
N VAL A 613 22.33 16.33 -31.20
CA VAL A 613 22.42 15.59 -32.47
C VAL A 613 23.62 16.07 -33.31
N VAL A 614 23.90 17.38 -33.31
CA VAL A 614 25.07 17.94 -34.01
C VAL A 614 26.39 17.54 -33.33
N ALA A 615 26.42 17.41 -32.00
CA ALA A 615 27.59 16.94 -31.26
C ALA A 615 27.93 15.46 -31.51
N TYR A 616 26.98 14.64 -32.00
CA TYR A 616 27.16 13.20 -32.22
C TYR A 616 26.49 12.75 -33.53
N PRO A 617 27.08 13.02 -34.72
CA PRO A 617 26.45 12.77 -36.03
C PRO A 617 26.34 11.29 -36.45
N GLY A 618 26.39 10.33 -35.51
CA GLY A 618 26.63 8.91 -35.80
C GLY A 618 25.70 7.85 -35.20
N ASN A 619 24.53 8.19 -34.62
CA ASN A 619 23.59 7.19 -34.04
C ASN A 619 22.14 7.36 -34.50
#